data_AF-A0A532F0R0-F1
#
_entry.id   AF-A0A532F0R0-F1
#
_cell.length_a   1.000
_cell.length_b   1.000
_cell.length_c   1.000
_cell.angle_alpha   90.00
_cell.angle_beta   90.00
_cell.angle_gamma   90.00
#
_symmetry.space_group_name_H-M   'P 1'
#
loop_
_entity.id
_entity.type
_entity.pdbx_description
1 polymer ?
#
loop_
_entity_poly.entity_id
_entity_poly.type
_entity_poly.pdbx_seq_one_letter_code
_entity_poly.pdbx_strand_id
1 'polypeptide(L)' 'MLADFFSVLIGAVVVCLVLVACSGDTSQELLETAEFEERQHNVVHAKQLYEEIVRSHPSSPQAETARARLAALK' A
#
# COMPACT_ATOMS: atom_id res chain seq x y z
N MET A 1 29.96 9.17 -29.61
CA MET A 1 29.68 10.26 -28.65
C MET A 1 28.18 10.51 -28.50
N LEU A 2 27.42 10.82 -29.56
CA LEU A 2 25.96 11.08 -29.45
C LEU A 2 25.13 9.82 -29.09
N ALA A 3 25.54 8.65 -29.59
CA ALA A 3 24.92 7.36 -29.26
C ALA A 3 25.18 6.92 -27.81
N ASP A 4 26.32 7.31 -27.25
CA ASP A 4 26.70 6.99 -25.87
C ASP A 4 25.84 7.78 -24.87
N PHE A 5 25.59 9.07 -25.15
CA PHE A 5 24.66 9.90 -24.39
C PHE A 5 23.23 9.36 -24.41
N PHE A 6 22.76 8.88 -25.56
CA PHE A 6 21.41 8.31 -25.70
C PHE A 6 21.29 6.99 -24.92
N SER A 7 22.34 6.17 -24.94
CA SER A 7 22.38 4.89 -24.21
C SER A 7 22.41 5.09 -22.70
N VAL A 8 23.16 6.08 -22.21
CA VAL A 8 23.17 6.46 -20.78
C VAL A 8 21.82 7.01 -20.33
N LEU A 9 21.16 7.81 -21.17
CA LEU A 9 19.84 8.36 -20.88
C LEU A 9 18.76 7.26 -20.79
N ILE A 10 18.78 6.30 -21.71
CA ILE A 10 17.85 5.14 -21.67
C ILE A 10 18.10 4.32 -20.40
N GLY A 11 19.36 4.03 -20.06
CA GLY A 11 19.70 3.30 -18.84
C GLY A 11 19.20 4.00 -17.57
N ALA A 12 19.37 5.33 -17.49
CA ALA A 12 18.89 6.12 -16.36
C ALA A 12 17.35 6.10 -16.23
N VAL A 13 16.63 6.21 -17.36
CA VAL A 13 15.16 6.15 -17.37
C VAL A 13 14.65 4.78 -16.92
N VAL A 14 15.25 3.69 -17.39
CA VAL A 14 14.87 2.33 -16.98
C VAL A 14 15.08 2.11 -15.48
N VAL A 15 16.20 2.60 -14.92
CA VAL A 15 16.47 2.54 -13.47
C VAL A 15 15.42 3.33 -12.69
N CYS A 16 15.06 4.54 -13.14
CA CYS A 16 14.02 5.33 -12.48
C CYS A 16 12.64 4.64 -12.50
N LEU A 17 12.28 3.95 -13.59
CA LEU A 17 11.00 3.24 -13.69
C LEU A 17 10.93 2.02 -12.76
N VAL A 18 12.04 1.30 -12.55
CA VAL A 18 12.10 0.17 -11.61
C VAL A 18 11.93 0.65 -10.16
N LEU A 19 12.46 1.83 -9.81
CA LEU A 19 12.33 2.36 -8.45
C LEU A 19 10.90 2.78 -8.09
N VAL A 20 10.09 3.22 -9.06
CA VAL A 20 8.67 3.54 -8.86
C VAL A 20 7.82 2.27 -8.69
N ALA A 21 8.24 1.13 -9.25
CA ALA A 21 7.53 -0.15 -9.11
C ALA A 21 7.73 -0.83 -7.75
N CYS A 22 8.64 -0.34 -6.88
CA CYS A 22 8.82 -0.84 -5.52
C CYS A 22 7.88 -0.19 -4.48
N SER A 23 6.99 0.72 -4.87
CA SER A 23 5.90 1.14 -3.99
C SER A 23 4.74 0.14 -4.13
N GLY A 24 4.80 -0.97 -3.39
CA GLY A 24 3.70 -1.91 -3.26
C GLY A 24 2.38 -1.20 -2.94
N ASP A 25 1.24 -1.81 -3.30
CA ASP A 25 -0.08 -1.25 -2.99
C ASP A 25 -0.22 -1.09 -1.47
N THR A 26 0.04 0.12 -0.99
CA THR A 26 0.14 0.45 0.44
C THR A 26 -1.18 0.14 1.16
N SER A 27 -2.32 0.23 0.46
CA SER A 27 -3.63 -0.06 1.03
C SER A 27 -3.85 -1.57 1.22
N GLN A 28 -3.29 -2.39 0.32
CA GLN A 28 -3.34 -3.84 0.43
C GLN A 28 -2.47 -4.34 1.60
N GLU A 29 -1.23 -3.85 1.71
CA GLU A 29 -0.32 -4.24 2.78
C GLU A 29 -0.87 -3.85 4.18
N LEU A 30 -1.44 -2.64 4.29
CA LEU A 30 -2.13 -2.21 5.51
C LEU A 30 -3.32 -3.12 5.85
N LEU A 31 -4.11 -3.53 4.85
CA LEU A 31 -5.26 -4.41 5.08
C LEU A 31 -4.82 -5.79 5.57
N GLU A 32 -3.83 -6.38 4.91
CA GLU A 32 -3.27 -7.69 5.29
C GLU A 32 -2.71 -7.66 6.72
N THR A 33 -2.06 -6.56 7.10
CA THR A 33 -1.54 -6.36 8.46
C THR A 33 -2.68 -6.21 9.46
N ALA A 34 -3.71 -5.41 9.16
CA ALA A 34 -4.87 -5.23 10.03
C ALA A 34 -5.58 -6.56 10.31
N GLU A 35 -5.80 -7.37 9.28
CA GLU A 35 -6.44 -8.69 9.43
C GLU A 35 -5.54 -9.68 10.17
N PHE A 36 -4.22 -9.64 9.95
CA PHE A 36 -3.27 -10.44 10.72
C PHE A 36 -3.36 -10.11 12.21
N GLU A 37 -3.29 -8.83 12.55
CA GLU A 37 -3.35 -8.38 13.94
C GLU A 37 -4.68 -8.70 14.61
N GLU A 38 -5.77 -8.59 13.87
CA GLU A 38 -7.08 -9.00 14.37
C GLU A 38 -7.11 -10.49 14.73
N ARG A 39 -6.56 -11.35 13.85
CA ARG A 39 -6.41 -12.80 14.11
C ARG A 39 -5.47 -13.09 15.28
N GLN A 40 -4.51 -12.22 15.56
CA GLN A 40 -3.60 -12.31 16.71
C GLN A 40 -4.20 -11.68 17.99
N HIS A 41 -5.50 -11.35 18.01
CA HIS A 41 -6.19 -10.69 19.11
C HIS A 41 -5.63 -9.29 19.48
N ASN A 42 -4.81 -8.68 18.62
CA ASN A 42 -4.40 -7.29 18.76
C ASN A 42 -5.43 -6.34 18.13
N VAL A 43 -6.66 -6.39 18.65
CA VAL A 43 -7.81 -5.70 18.06
C VAL A 43 -7.65 -4.17 18.08
N VAL A 44 -6.92 -3.63 19.05
CA VAL A 44 -6.70 -2.17 19.16
C VAL A 44 -5.90 -1.66 17.97
N HIS A 45 -4.77 -2.30 17.65
CA HIS A 45 -3.94 -1.85 16.54
C HIS A 45 -4.54 -2.27 15.18
N ALA A 46 -5.24 -3.41 15.10
CA ALA A 46 -6.05 -3.74 13.93
C ALA A 46 -7.06 -2.62 13.58
N LYS A 47 -7.78 -2.07 14.57
CA LYS A 47 -8.69 -0.92 14.36
C LYS A 47 -7.96 0.31 13.83
N GLN A 48 -6.79 0.64 14.39
CA GLN A 48 -5.98 1.77 13.93
C GLN A 48 -5.55 1.62 12.47
N LEU A 49 -5.15 0.42 12.06
CA LEU A 49 -4.78 0.13 10.67
C LEU A 49 -5.98 0.22 9.74
N TYR A 50 -7.16 -0.31 10.13
CA TYR A 50 -8.38 -0.14 9.33
C TYR A 50 -8.78 1.33 9.19
N GLU A 51 -8.68 2.13 10.26
CA GLU A 51 -8.94 3.58 10.23
C GLU A 51 -7.95 4.31 9.30
N GLU A 52 -6.68 3.90 9.31
CA GLU A 52 -5.67 4.44 8.41
C GLU A 52 -6.05 4.21 6.95
N ILE A 53 -6.41 2.99 6.57
CA ILE A 53 -6.81 2.64 5.19
C ILE A 53 -7.98 3.51 4.75
N VAL A 54 -8.98 3.69 5.61
CA VAL A 54 -10.16 4.52 5.32
C VAL A 54 -9.78 5.99 5.11
N ARG A 55 -8.79 6.49 5.84
CA ARG A 55 -8.32 7.87 5.77
C ARG A 55 -7.43 8.13 4.56
N SER A 56 -6.46 7.26 4.29
CA SER A 56 -5.44 7.47 3.26
C SER A 56 -5.84 6.93 1.88
N HIS A 57 -6.74 5.95 1.83
CA HIS A 57 -7.21 5.33 0.58
C HIS A 57 -8.75 5.26 0.51
N PRO A 58 -9.48 6.38 0.69
CA PRO A 58 -10.92 6.37 0.94
C PRO A 58 -11.79 5.79 -0.17
N SER A 59 -11.29 5.67 -1.41
CA SER A 59 -12.03 5.14 -2.56
C SER A 59 -11.54 3.74 -2.99
N SER A 60 -10.62 3.13 -2.25
CA SER A 60 -10.09 1.81 -2.60
C SER A 60 -11.03 0.68 -2.12
N PRO A 61 -11.03 -0.48 -2.79
CA PRO A 61 -11.72 -1.67 -2.30
C PRO A 61 -11.32 -2.05 -0.86
N GLN A 62 -10.05 -1.82 -0.51
CA GLN A 62 -9.51 -2.08 0.83
C GLN A 62 -10.17 -1.18 1.88
N ALA A 63 -10.52 0.07 1.56
CA ALA A 63 -11.25 0.94 2.46
C ALA A 63 -12.72 0.54 2.65
N GLU A 64 -13.33 -0.13 1.66
CA GLU A 64 -14.66 -0.75 1.84
C GLU A 64 -14.58 -1.92 2.83
N THR A 65 -13.61 -2.81 2.66
CA THR A 65 -13.35 -3.91 3.60
C THR A 65 -13.05 -3.38 5.00
N ALA A 66 -12.15 -2.40 5.13
CA ALA A 66 -11.78 -1.81 6.41
C ALA A 66 -12.99 -1.22 7.16
N ARG A 67 -13.89 -0.51 6.46
CA ARG A 67 -15.15 -0.01 7.05
C ARG A 67 -16.04 -1.14 7.55
N ALA A 68 -16.18 -2.22 6.79
CA ALA A 68 -16.97 -3.37 7.20
C ALA A 68 -16.38 -4.05 8.45
N ARG A 69 -15.05 -4.18 8.52
CA ARG A 69 -14.35 -4.73 9.69
C ARG A 69 -14.52 -3.85 10.93
N LEU A 70 -14.32 -2.54 10.80
CA LEU A 70 -14.54 -1.58 11.89
C LEU A 70 -15.98 -1.64 12.43
N ALA A 71 -16.97 -1.83 11.55
CA ALA A 71 -18.36 -1.97 11.97
C ALA A 71 -18.64 -3.28 12.73
N ALA A 72 -17.93 -4.37 12.39
CA ALA A 72 -18.07 -5.68 13.04
C ALA A 72 -17.32 -5.77 14.38
N LEU A 73 -16.24 -5.01 14.54
CA LEU A 73 -15.40 -4.99 15.74
C LEU A 73 -15.89 -4.05 16.85
N LYS A 74 -17.11 -3.50 16.73
CA LYS A 74 -17.68 -2.55 17.69
C LYS A 74 -17.58 -3.04 19.13
#